data_AF-A0AAD1ZNI0-F1
#
_entry.id   AF-A0AAD1ZNI0-F1
#
_cell.length_a   1.000
_cell.length_b   1.000
_cell.length_c   1.000
_cell.angle_alpha   90.00
_cell.angle_beta   90.00
_cell.angle_gamma   90.00
#
_symmetry.space_group_name_H-M   'P 1'
#
loop_
_entity.id
_entity.type
_entity.pdbx_description
1 polymer ?
#
loop_
_entity_poly.entity_id
_entity_poly.type
_entity_poly.pdbx_seq_one_letter_code
_entity_poly.pdbx_strand_id
1 'polypeptide(L)'
;MKPVIKEEIDAMRAQFKEIDARPAKKVAQAKARKKRVVYRQLEKVRKKANSISDQTKILDHSKSKMIEQLYKKATPKKPKKEYVVAKKGVQVKARKGKVLVDRQMTKDARKHGMNKWGKETKGKQKGKGSAKGPGKGKEKGKGKGKWGSKMK
;
A
#
# COMPACT_ATOMS: atom_id res chain seq x y z
N MET A 1 17.96 -45.23 4.82
CA MET A 1 16.86 -44.39 5.33
C MET A 1 15.58 -45.18 5.22
N LYS A 2 14.84 -45.36 6.32
CA LYS A 2 13.52 -46.03 6.26
C LYS A 2 12.54 -45.08 5.56
N PRO A 3 11.81 -45.51 4.52
CA PRO A 3 10.82 -44.67 3.87
C PRO A 3 9.71 -44.36 4.85
N VAL A 4 9.47 -43.08 5.09
CA VAL A 4 8.41 -42.61 6.00
C VAL A 4 7.10 -42.61 5.24
N ILE A 5 6.06 -43.19 5.83
CA ILE A 5 4.73 -43.30 5.20
C ILE A 5 4.01 -41.96 5.37
N LYS A 6 3.23 -41.53 4.36
CA LYS A 6 2.50 -40.25 4.41
C LYS A 6 1.57 -40.16 5.62
N GLU A 7 0.96 -41.29 6.00
CA GLU A 7 0.07 -41.41 7.14
C GLU A 7 0.78 -41.13 8.47
N GLU A 8 2.02 -41.58 8.63
CA GLU A 8 2.83 -41.30 9.82
C GLU A 8 3.16 -39.81 9.94
N ILE A 9 3.48 -39.16 8.81
CA ILE A 9 3.75 -37.72 8.76
C ILE A 9 2.50 -36.92 9.14
N ASP A 10 1.33 -37.32 8.65
CA ASP A 10 0.08 -36.63 8.94
C ASP A 10 -0.40 -36.88 10.37
N ALA A 11 -0.17 -38.07 10.94
CA ALA A 11 -0.38 -38.35 12.36
C ALA A 11 0.52 -37.49 13.26
N MET A 12 1.81 -37.37 12.92
CA MET A 12 2.73 -36.48 13.65
C MET A 12 2.29 -35.02 13.55
N ARG A 13 1.88 -34.56 12.35
CA ARG A 13 1.35 -33.19 12.16
C ARG A 13 0.06 -32.94 12.93
N ALA A 14 -0.82 -33.94 13.04
CA ALA A 14 -2.06 -33.84 13.81
C ALA A 14 -1.77 -33.67 15.31
N GLN A 15 -0.82 -34.43 15.87
CA GLN A 15 -0.38 -34.28 17.25
C GLN A 15 0.23 -32.90 17.51
N PHE A 16 1.12 -32.42 16.63
CA PHE A 16 1.67 -31.07 16.76
C PHE A 16 0.58 -29.99 16.64
N LYS A 17 -0.42 -30.18 15.77
CA LYS A 17 -1.54 -29.25 15.62
C LYS A 17 -2.46 -29.21 16.84
N GLU A 18 -2.63 -30.33 17.53
CA GLU A 18 -3.37 -30.42 18.79
C GLU A 18 -2.63 -29.72 19.93
N ILE A 19 -1.31 -29.92 20.02
CA ILE A 19 -0.44 -29.20 20.98
C ILE A 19 -0.43 -27.70 20.67
N ASP A 20 -0.37 -27.33 19.39
CA ASP A 20 -0.38 -25.95 18.91
C ASP A 20 -1.80 -25.33 18.91
N ALA A 21 -2.84 -26.10 19.24
CA ALA A 21 -4.21 -25.64 19.27
C ALA A 21 -4.39 -24.63 20.41
N ARG A 22 -4.13 -23.36 20.09
CA ARG A 22 -4.40 -22.25 21.01
C ARG A 22 -5.91 -22.21 21.27
N PRO A 23 -6.37 -22.28 22.53
CA PRO A 23 -7.80 -22.30 22.82
C PRO A 23 -8.45 -21.01 22.31
N ALA A 24 -9.67 -21.13 21.77
CA ALA A 24 -10.40 -20.02 21.15
C ALA A 24 -10.48 -18.79 22.07
N LYS A 25 -10.63 -19.02 23.38
CA LYS A 25 -10.58 -18.01 24.44
C LYS A 25 -9.28 -17.19 24.44
N LYS A 26 -8.12 -17.83 24.28
CA LYS A 26 -6.80 -17.15 24.26
C LYS A 26 -6.57 -16.41 22.94
N VAL A 27 -7.05 -16.94 21.82
CA VAL A 27 -7.02 -16.21 20.53
C VAL A 27 -7.88 -14.96 20.59
N ALA A 28 -9.10 -15.06 21.13
CA ALA A 28 -9.99 -13.93 21.36
C ALA A 28 -9.36 -12.91 22.33
N GLN A 29 -8.79 -13.37 23.44
CA GLN A 29 -8.08 -12.51 24.39
C GLN A 29 -6.89 -11.80 23.75
N ALA A 30 -6.10 -12.49 22.92
CA ALA A 30 -4.97 -11.89 22.20
C ALA A 30 -5.44 -10.83 21.20
N LYS A 31 -6.52 -11.09 20.44
CA LYS A 31 -7.15 -10.10 19.55
C LYS A 31 -7.65 -8.89 20.34
N ALA A 32 -8.34 -9.11 21.47
CA ALA A 32 -8.82 -8.05 22.35
C ALA A 32 -7.67 -7.22 22.94
N ARG A 33 -6.58 -7.86 23.38
CA ARG A 33 -5.36 -7.17 23.85
C ARG A 33 -4.75 -6.29 22.76
N LYS A 34 -4.59 -6.82 21.54
CA LYS A 34 -4.09 -6.05 20.39
C LYS A 34 -4.98 -4.85 20.09
N LYS A 35 -6.32 -5.03 20.10
CA LYS A 35 -7.28 -3.92 19.95
C LYS A 35 -7.14 -2.89 21.07
N ARG A 36 -7.07 -3.32 22.34
CA ARG A 36 -6.95 -2.45 23.51
C ARG A 36 -5.71 -1.55 23.46
N VAL A 37 -4.57 -2.08 23.01
CA VAL A 37 -3.33 -1.28 22.86
C VAL A 37 -3.53 -0.15 21.85
N VAL A 38 -4.15 -0.45 20.70
CA VAL A 38 -4.44 0.56 19.67
C VAL A 38 -5.44 1.59 20.19
N TYR A 39 -6.52 1.17 20.85
CA TYR A 39 -7.50 2.09 21.43
C TYR A 39 -6.89 3.02 22.47
N ARG A 40 -6.09 2.49 23.41
CA ARG A 40 -5.37 3.31 24.41
C ARG A 40 -4.46 4.35 23.77
N GLN A 41 -3.78 4.00 22.67
CA GLN A 41 -2.93 4.95 21.95
C GLN A 41 -3.77 6.05 21.28
N LEU A 42 -4.91 5.69 20.68
CA LEU A 42 -5.83 6.66 20.08
C LEU A 42 -6.47 7.58 21.14
N GLU A 43 -6.82 7.07 22.31
CA GLU A 43 -7.33 7.87 23.43
C GLU A 43 -6.31 8.89 23.92
N LYS A 44 -5.03 8.50 24.08
CA LYS A 44 -3.95 9.43 24.42
C LYS A 44 -3.82 10.54 23.37
N VAL A 45 -3.92 10.19 22.09
CA VAL A 45 -3.84 11.14 20.98
C VAL A 45 -5.04 12.08 20.95
N ARG A 46 -6.25 11.57 21.20
CA ARG A 46 -7.46 12.39 21.33
C ARG A 46 -7.33 13.41 22.46
N LYS A 47 -6.88 12.99 23.64
CA LYS A 47 -6.64 13.90 24.78
C LYS A 47 -5.64 15.01 24.41
N LYS A 48 -4.53 14.65 23.78
CA LYS A 48 -3.53 15.63 23.31
C LYS A 48 -4.07 16.57 22.23
N ALA A 49 -4.89 16.06 21.31
CA ALA A 49 -5.51 16.86 20.27
C ALA A 49 -6.47 17.91 20.86
N ASN A 50 -7.27 17.53 21.86
CA ASN A 50 -8.15 18.47 22.57
C ASN A 50 -7.32 19.57 23.24
N SER A 51 -6.27 19.20 23.98
CA SER A 51 -5.38 20.18 24.61
C SER A 51 -4.72 21.16 23.63
N ILE A 52 -4.44 20.74 22.38
CA ILE A 52 -3.91 21.63 21.33
C ILE A 52 -5.02 22.53 20.76
N SER A 53 -6.24 22.01 20.65
CA SER A 53 -7.39 22.78 20.20
C SER A 53 -7.67 23.97 21.12
N ASP A 54 -7.57 23.75 22.43
CA ASP A 54 -7.88 24.73 23.47
C ASP A 54 -6.81 25.84 23.60
N GLN A 55 -5.66 25.72 22.92
CA GLN A 55 -4.59 26.73 22.98
C GLN A 55 -4.98 27.99 22.19
N THR A 56 -5.21 29.10 22.90
CA THR A 56 -5.64 30.37 22.28
C THR A 56 -4.53 31.13 21.55
N LYS A 57 -3.26 30.92 21.94
CA LYS A 57 -2.09 31.66 21.40
C LYS A 57 -1.62 31.18 20.02
N ILE A 58 -2.18 30.09 19.50
CA ILE A 58 -1.73 29.46 18.27
C ILE A 58 -2.78 29.66 17.17
N LEU A 59 -2.33 29.95 15.95
CA LEU A 59 -3.18 29.99 14.75
C LEU A 59 -3.81 28.61 14.45
N ASP A 60 -5.05 28.61 13.99
CA ASP A 60 -5.82 27.36 13.76
C ASP A 60 -5.20 26.45 12.68
N HIS A 61 -4.51 27.03 11.68
CA HIS A 61 -3.74 26.27 10.69
C HIS A 61 -2.57 25.49 11.30
N SER A 62 -1.94 26.06 12.32
CA SER A 62 -0.86 25.38 13.02
C SER A 62 -1.41 24.28 13.94
N LYS A 63 -2.56 24.51 14.60
CA LYS A 63 -3.24 23.48 15.39
C LYS A 63 -3.62 22.27 14.54
N SER A 64 -4.24 22.49 13.39
CA SER A 64 -4.68 21.42 12.50
C SER A 64 -3.51 20.57 12.00
N LYS A 65 -2.38 21.19 11.62
CA LYS A 65 -1.14 20.47 11.28
C LYS A 65 -0.59 19.63 12.44
N MET A 66 -0.58 20.16 13.66
CA MET A 66 -0.11 19.42 14.84
C MET A 66 -1.02 18.22 15.15
N ILE A 67 -2.34 18.41 15.06
CA ILE A 67 -3.34 17.35 15.24
C ILE A 67 -3.16 16.26 14.18
N GLU A 68 -3.00 16.65 12.90
CA GLU A 68 -2.77 15.70 11.80
C GLU A 68 -1.50 14.86 12.04
N GLN A 69 -0.41 15.49 12.48
CA GLN A 69 0.82 14.79 12.80
C GLN A 69 0.67 13.80 13.96
N LEU A 70 -0.11 14.14 15.00
CA LEU A 70 -0.40 13.23 16.10
C LEU A 70 -1.14 11.98 15.62
N TYR A 71 -2.19 12.15 14.81
CA TYR A 71 -2.92 11.01 14.24
C TYR A 71 -2.08 10.19 13.25
N LYS A 72 -1.22 10.83 12.45
CA LYS A 72 -0.28 10.16 11.54
C LYS A 72 0.79 9.32 12.28
N LYS A 73 1.11 9.66 13.52
CA LYS A 73 1.98 8.87 14.39
C LYS A 73 1.23 7.72 15.07
N ALA A 74 -0.04 7.92 15.42
CA ALA A 74 -0.88 6.93 16.10
C ALA A 74 -1.42 5.83 15.19
N THR A 75 -1.52 6.10 13.88
CA THR A 75 -2.02 5.14 12.90
C THR A 75 -1.00 4.00 12.69
N PRO A 76 -1.40 2.73 12.86
CA PRO A 76 -0.50 1.60 12.67
C PRO A 76 -0.08 1.51 11.20
N LYS A 77 1.22 1.62 10.94
CA LYS A 77 1.79 1.55 9.58
C LYS A 77 2.18 0.11 9.26
N LYS A 78 1.74 -0.38 8.10
CA LYS A 78 2.28 -1.62 7.52
C LYS A 78 3.71 -1.34 7.02
N PRO A 79 4.66 -2.25 7.22
CA PRO A 79 6.01 -2.09 6.68
C PRO A 79 5.95 -1.94 5.16
N LYS A 80 6.57 -0.88 4.65
CA LYS A 80 6.66 -0.64 3.20
C LYS A 80 7.87 -1.40 2.66
N LYS A 81 7.73 -2.01 1.48
CA LYS A 81 8.86 -2.57 0.75
C LYS A 81 9.74 -1.41 0.27
N GLU A 82 11.02 -1.45 0.60
CA GLU A 82 11.99 -0.48 0.09
C GLU A 82 12.41 -0.88 -1.32
N TYR A 83 12.30 0.04 -2.28
CA TYR A 83 12.69 -0.20 -3.66
C TYR A 83 14.08 0.39 -3.92
N VAL A 84 14.98 -0.41 -4.46
CA VAL A 84 16.33 0.01 -4.85
C VAL A 84 16.40 0.05 -6.36
N VAL A 85 16.75 1.20 -6.94
CA VAL A 85 16.86 1.33 -8.40
C VAL A 85 18.26 0.92 -8.85
N ALA A 86 18.34 -0.06 -9.75
CA ALA A 86 19.60 -0.44 -10.37
C ALA A 86 20.11 0.68 -11.30
N LYS A 87 21.42 0.96 -11.27
CA LYS A 87 22.09 1.89 -12.18
C LYS A 87 23.05 1.11 -13.08
N LYS A 88 23.10 1.45 -14.36
CA LYS A 88 24.01 0.83 -15.33
C LYS A 88 25.46 1.06 -14.88
N GLY A 89 26.27 -0.02 -14.87
CA GLY A 89 27.68 0.02 -14.48
C GLY A 89 27.96 -0.14 -12.98
N VAL A 90 26.93 -0.18 -12.12
CA VAL A 90 27.09 -0.42 -10.68
C VAL A 90 26.34 -1.69 -10.30
N GLN A 91 27.04 -2.69 -9.76
CA GLN A 91 26.41 -3.92 -9.31
C GLN A 91 25.64 -3.66 -8.01
N VAL A 92 24.34 -3.39 -8.13
CA VAL A 92 23.45 -3.18 -6.98
C VAL A 92 22.72 -4.48 -6.66
N LYS A 93 23.17 -5.18 -5.60
CA LYS A 93 22.45 -6.34 -5.06
C LYS A 93 21.40 -5.87 -4.04
N ALA A 94 20.16 -6.34 -4.17
CA ALA A 94 19.14 -6.06 -3.16
C ALA A 94 19.44 -6.84 -1.87
N ARG A 95 19.51 -6.12 -0.74
CA ARG A 95 19.52 -6.75 0.59
C ARG A 95 18.14 -7.35 0.90
N LYS A 96 18.11 -8.35 1.79
CA LYS A 96 16.87 -9.03 2.24
C LYS A 96 15.82 -7.99 2.66
N GLY A 97 14.64 -8.04 2.04
CA GLY A 97 13.53 -7.10 2.30
C GLY A 97 13.45 -5.89 1.37
N LYS A 98 14.46 -5.66 0.51
CA LYS A 98 14.41 -4.64 -0.56
C LYS A 98 14.06 -5.28 -1.90
N VAL A 99 13.28 -4.57 -2.70
CA VAL A 99 12.95 -4.99 -4.07
C VAL A 99 13.84 -4.22 -5.03
N LEU A 100 14.67 -4.93 -5.80
CA LEU A 100 15.46 -4.32 -6.88
C LEU A 100 14.51 -3.98 -8.03
N VAL A 101 14.56 -2.74 -8.50
CA VAL A 101 13.77 -2.26 -9.64
C VAL A 101 14.72 -1.66 -10.66
N ASP A 102 14.47 -1.87 -11.95
CA ASP A 102 15.19 -1.20 -13.02
C ASP A 102 14.41 0.03 -13.50
N ARG A 103 15.11 0.96 -14.17
CA ARG A 103 14.52 2.18 -14.72
C ARG A 103 13.42 1.88 -15.74
N GLN A 104 13.56 0.80 -16.53
CA GLN A 104 12.52 0.34 -17.45
C GLN A 104 11.31 -0.23 -16.69
N MET A 105 11.54 -1.15 -15.74
CA MET A 105 10.48 -1.69 -14.88
C MET A 105 9.68 -0.60 -14.15
N THR A 106 10.33 0.48 -13.71
CA THR A 106 9.63 1.61 -13.08
C THR A 106 8.76 2.38 -14.07
N LYS A 107 9.21 2.56 -15.32
CA LYS A 107 8.43 3.22 -16.38
C LYS A 107 7.22 2.37 -16.76
N ASP A 108 7.40 1.07 -16.88
CA ASP A 108 6.34 0.14 -17.25
C ASP A 108 5.30 0.05 -16.14
N ALA A 109 5.71 -0.06 -14.87
CA ALA A 109 4.80 -0.03 -13.72
C ALA A 109 3.98 1.27 -13.63
N ARG A 110 4.56 2.42 -14.00
CA ARG A 110 3.82 3.70 -14.08
C ARG A 110 2.81 3.71 -15.22
N LYS A 111 3.17 3.19 -16.39
CA LYS A 111 2.28 3.07 -17.56
C LYS A 111 1.13 2.09 -17.29
N HIS A 112 1.43 0.94 -16.69
CA HIS A 112 0.46 -0.07 -16.27
C HIS A 112 -0.37 0.34 -15.05
N GLY A 113 -0.16 1.54 -14.50
CA GLY A 113 -1.05 2.10 -13.49
C GLY A 113 -1.01 1.36 -12.15
N MET A 114 0.07 0.64 -11.81
CA MET A 114 0.18 -0.01 -10.49
C MET A 114 0.13 1.00 -9.34
N ASN A 115 0.37 2.29 -9.61
CA ASN A 115 0.23 3.39 -8.67
C ASN A 115 -1.23 3.90 -8.54
N LYS A 116 -2.17 3.43 -9.36
CA LYS A 116 -3.61 3.76 -9.30
C LYS A 116 -4.41 2.82 -8.39
N TRP A 117 -3.83 1.74 -7.87
CA TRP A 117 -4.51 0.78 -6.98
C TRP A 117 -5.00 1.42 -5.65
N GLY A 118 -4.60 2.65 -5.32
CA GLY A 118 -5.14 3.43 -4.21
C GLY A 118 -6.33 4.33 -4.54
N LYS A 119 -6.76 4.41 -5.80
CA LYS A 119 -7.82 5.32 -6.30
C LYS A 119 -9.08 4.63 -6.82
N GLU A 120 -9.18 3.30 -6.74
CA GLU A 120 -10.30 2.55 -7.34
C GLU A 120 -11.44 2.17 -6.38
N THR A 121 -11.47 2.72 -5.16
CA THR A 121 -12.61 2.57 -4.22
C THR A 121 -13.54 3.79 -4.16
N LYS A 122 -13.55 4.64 -5.19
CA LYS A 122 -14.61 5.63 -5.39
C LYS A 122 -15.08 5.62 -6.85
N GLY A 123 -16.27 5.07 -7.07
CA GLY A 123 -17.05 5.30 -8.29
C GLY A 123 -16.92 4.24 -9.38
N LYS A 124 -17.37 3.01 -9.13
CA LYS A 124 -17.95 2.17 -10.19
C LYS A 124 -19.44 1.99 -9.91
N GLN A 125 -20.20 3.05 -10.19
CA GLN A 125 -21.64 2.94 -10.37
C GLN A 125 -21.86 2.23 -11.71
N LYS A 126 -22.33 0.98 -11.64
CA LYS A 126 -22.85 0.23 -12.79
C LYS A 126 -24.05 0.98 -13.36
N GLY A 127 -23.85 1.68 -14.48
CA GLY A 127 -24.93 2.18 -15.34
C GLY A 127 -25.13 1.23 -16.52
N LYS A 128 -26.35 0.69 -16.65
CA LYS A 128 -26.84 -0.07 -17.81
C LYS A 128 -27.10 0.86 -19.01
N GLY A 129 -26.93 0.33 -20.22
CA GLY A 129 -27.39 0.89 -21.51
C GLY A 129 -26.34 1.78 -22.18
N SER A 130 -26.13 1.80 -23.50
CA SER A 130 -26.82 1.17 -24.63
C SER A 130 -26.02 1.51 -25.92
N ALA A 131 -26.28 0.72 -26.97
CA ALA A 131 -26.21 1.07 -28.39
C ALA A 131 -24.87 0.91 -29.16
N LYS A 132 -25.01 0.11 -30.22
CA LYS A 132 -24.11 -0.16 -31.35
C LYS A 132 -23.96 1.05 -32.28
N GLY A 133 -22.75 1.20 -32.82
CA GLY A 133 -22.47 1.59 -34.22
C GLY A 133 -22.08 3.06 -34.50
N PRO A 134 -21.46 3.37 -35.66
CA PRO A 134 -20.51 2.59 -36.45
C PRO A 134 -19.20 3.36 -36.76
N GLY A 135 -18.21 2.66 -37.29
CA GLY A 135 -16.91 3.22 -37.69
C GLY A 135 -16.96 4.18 -38.88
N LYS A 136 -16.08 5.20 -38.82
CA LYS A 136 -15.49 5.94 -39.94
C LYS A 136 -14.00 6.04 -39.58
N GLY A 137 -13.07 5.49 -40.36
CA GLY A 137 -12.78 5.87 -41.73
C GLY A 137 -11.53 6.73 -41.69
N LYS A 138 -10.36 6.11 -41.93
CA LYS A 138 -9.05 6.77 -42.01
C LYS A 138 -9.06 7.79 -43.15
N GLU A 139 -8.65 9.02 -42.88
CA GLU A 139 -8.21 9.94 -43.93
C GLU A 139 -6.85 10.54 -43.57
N LYS A 140 -5.92 10.41 -44.52
CA LYS A 140 -4.53 10.88 -44.45
C LYS A 140 -4.51 12.38 -44.75
N GLY A 141 -4.12 13.20 -43.78
CA GLY A 141 -3.74 14.59 -44.00
C GLY A 141 -2.23 14.79 -43.83
N LYS A 142 -1.51 14.94 -44.94
CA LYS A 142 -0.09 15.36 -44.96
C LYS A 142 -0.01 16.83 -44.53
N GLY A 143 0.81 17.14 -43.53
CA GLY A 143 1.14 18.51 -43.14
C GLY A 143 2.60 18.61 -42.74
N LYS A 144 3.46 19.01 -43.69
CA LYS A 144 4.87 19.34 -43.47
C LYS A 144 4.94 20.62 -42.63
N GLY A 145 5.65 20.58 -41.51
CA GLY A 145 6.04 21.76 -40.73
C GLY A 145 7.52 21.71 -40.40
N LYS A 146 8.33 22.44 -41.17
CA LYS A 146 9.78 22.61 -41.05
C LYS A 146 10.17 22.98 -39.61
N TRP A 147 11.10 22.23 -39.01
CA TRP A 147 11.90 22.71 -37.88
C TRP A 147 13.15 23.39 -38.45
N GLY A 148 13.36 24.66 -38.13
CA GLY A 148 14.56 25.37 -38.55
C GLY A 148 14.64 26.80 -38.05
N SER A 149 15.53 27.00 -37.07
CA SER A 149 16.39 28.17 -36.84
C SER A 149 15.76 29.55 -36.64
N LYS A 150 15.97 30.18 -35.47
CA LYS A 150 17.04 31.18 -35.28
C LYS A 150 17.13 31.67 -33.82
N MET A 151 18.37 31.88 -33.40
CA MET A 151 18.80 32.60 -32.20
C MET A 151 18.28 34.04 -32.16
N LYS A 152 18.03 34.54 -30.96
CA LYS A 152 18.52 35.84 -30.47
C LYS A 152 18.58 35.82 -28.95
#